data_AF-A0A660T876-F1
#
_entry.id   AF-A0A660T876-F1
#
_cell.length_a   1.000
_cell.length_b   1.000
_cell.length_c   1.000
_cell.angle_alpha   90.00
_cell.angle_beta   90.00
_cell.angle_gamma   90.00
#
_symmetry.space_group_name_H-M   'P 1'
#
loop_
_entity.id
_entity.type
_entity.pdbx_description
1 polymer ?
#
loop_
_entity_poly.entity_id
_entity_poly.type
_entity_poly.pdbx_seq_one_letter_code
_entity_poly.pdbx_strand_id
1 'polypeptide(L)' 'MRYKEPFTLYTRETKTGKKVFYYRFYDEDGKRTSGKSTGITVKSIAKNYVNDLIRNGLL' A
#
# COMPACT_ATOMS: atom_id res chain seq x y z
N MET A 1 6.52 22.15 -5.75
CA MET A 1 6.92 20.74 -5.53
C MET A 1 5.69 19.85 -5.63
N ARG A 2 5.66 18.88 -6.55
CA ARG A 2 4.58 17.90 -6.62
C ARG A 2 4.93 16.79 -5.61
N TYR A 3 4.26 16.77 -4.47
CA TYR A 3 4.47 15.71 -3.47
C TYR A 3 4.12 14.37 -4.13
N LYS A 4 5.12 13.51 -4.33
CA LYS A 4 4.91 12.16 -4.85
C LYS A 4 4.59 11.27 -3.67
N GLU A 5 3.40 10.68 -3.65
CA GLU A 5 3.05 9.73 -2.59
C GLU A 5 4.09 8.58 -2.59
N PRO A 6 4.66 8.23 -1.42
CA PRO A 6 5.73 7.24 -1.32
C PRO A 6 5.27 5.82 -1.70
N PHE A 7 3.95 5.60 -1.70
CA PHE A 7 3.33 4.33 -2.06
C PHE A 7 2.11 4.52 -2.95
N THR A 8 1.70 3.45 -3.61
CA THR A 8 0.43 3.35 -4.33
C THR A 8 -0.44 2.29 -3.66
N LEU A 9 -1.69 2.65 -3.36
CA LEU A 9 -2.73 1.71 -2.96
C LEU A 9 -3.54 1.26 -4.17
N TYR A 10 -3.80 -0.04 -4.25
CA TYR A 10 -4.66 -0.62 -5.29
C TYR A 10 -5.45 -1.78 -4.72
N THR A 11 -6.65 -2.03 -5.25
CA THR A 11 -7.48 -3.15 -4.81
C THR A 11 -7.15 -4.40 -5.59
N ARG A 12 -7.19 -5.55 -4.92
CA ARG A 12 -7.16 -6.86 -5.57
C ARG A 12 -8.26 -7.73 -4.99
N GLU A 13 -8.91 -8.49 -5.85
CA GLU A 13 -9.85 -9.52 -5.42
C GLU A 13 -9.07 -10.76 -4.99
N THR A 14 -9.39 -11.24 -3.79
CA THR A 14 -8.87 -12.52 -3.30
C THR A 14 -9.59 -13.67 -4.00
N LYS A 15 -9.02 -14.88 -3.92
CA LYS A 15 -9.66 -16.10 -4.43
C LYS A 15 -11.05 -16.37 -3.83
N THR A 16 -11.33 -15.80 -2.67
CA THR A 16 -12.60 -15.85 -1.95
C THR A 16 -13.59 -14.73 -2.32
N GLY A 17 -13.28 -13.90 -3.33
CA GLY A 17 -14.16 -12.83 -3.82
C GLY A 17 -14.14 -11.55 -2.97
N LYS A 18 -13.26 -11.45 -1.96
CA LYS A 18 -13.14 -10.24 -1.12
C LYS A 18 -12.21 -9.23 -1.77
N LYS A 19 -12.62 -7.96 -1.81
CA LYS A 19 -11.76 -6.84 -2.27
C LYS A 19 -10.87 -6.39 -1.12
N VAL A 20 -9.56 -6.63 -1.28
CA VAL A 20 -8.54 -6.24 -0.30
C VAL A 20 -7.63 -5.19 -0.90
N PHE A 21 -7.24 -4.21 -0.10
CA PHE A 21 -6.26 -3.20 -0.47
C PHE A 21 -4.85 -3.78 -0.37
N TYR A 22 -4.11 -3.62 -1.45
CA TYR A 22 -2.68 -3.88 -1.53
C TYR A 22 -1.95 -2.56 -1.63
N TYR A 23 -0.72 -2.54 -1.14
CA TYR A 23 0.19 -1.41 -1.27
C TYR A 23 1.47 -1.84 -1.97
N ARG A 24 2.04 -0.92 -2.73
CA ARG A 24 3.39 -1.06 -3.31
C ARG A 24 4.14 0.25 -3.16
N PHE A 25 5.42 0.14 -2.88
CA PHE A 25 6.36 1.26 -2.80
C PHE A 25 7.13 1.43 -4.10
N TYR A 26 7.74 2.59 -4.24
CA TYR A 26 8.81 2.80 -5.20
C TYR A 26 10.14 2.63 -4.47
N ASP A 27 11.06 1.87 -5.04
CA ASP A 27 12.44 1.83 -4.55
C ASP A 27 13.18 3.12 -4.94
N GLU A 28 14.44 3.25 -4.51
CA GLU A 28 15.29 4.40 -4.78
C GLU A 28 15.56 4.58 -6.29
N ASP A 29 15.53 3.49 -7.06
CA ASP A 29 15.61 3.46 -8.53
C ASP A 29 14.28 3.84 -9.21
N GLY A 30 13.23 4.12 -8.45
CA GLY A 30 11.90 4.46 -8.95
C GLY A 30 11.13 3.29 -9.56
N LYS A 31 11.57 2.05 -9.35
CA LYS A 31 10.86 0.83 -9.73
C LYS A 31 9.84 0.46 -8.66
N ARG A 32 8.80 -0.26 -9.09
CA ARG A 32 7.71 -0.69 -8.20
C ARG A 32 8.15 -1.95 -7.45
N THR A 33 8.11 -1.89 -6.14
CA THR A 33 8.29 -3.06 -5.26
C THR A 33 7.12 -4.03 -5.37
N SER A 34 7.33 -5.26 -4.88
CA SER A 34 6.28 -6.28 -4.79
C SER A 34 5.11 -5.78 -3.94
N GLY A 35 3.90 -5.98 -4.44
CA GLY A 35 2.69 -5.59 -3.74
C GLY A 35 2.45 -6.44 -2.50
N LYS A 36 2.32 -5.80 -1.34
CA LYS A 36 1.98 -6.44 -0.07
C LYS A 36 0.49 -6.22 0.23
N SER A 37 -0.16 -7.24 0.78
CA SER A 37 -1.57 -7.15 1.19
C SER A 37 -1.68 -6.39 2.50
N THR A 38 -2.62 -5.46 2.61
CA THR A 38 -2.99 -4.87 3.91
C THR A 38 -3.99 -5.73 4.68
N GLY A 39 -4.67 -6.68 4.02
CA GLY A 39 -5.80 -7.41 4.59
C GLY A 39 -7.06 -6.56 4.80
N ILE A 40 -6.99 -5.24 4.53
CA ILE A 40 -8.05 -4.28 4.80
C ILE A 40 -8.92 -4.08 3.55
N THR A 41 -10.23 -3.96 3.73
CA THR A 41 -11.21 -3.75 2.65
C THR A 41 -11.62 -2.28 2.48
N VAL A 42 -11.20 -1.40 3.39
CA VAL A 42 -11.53 0.04 3.42
C VAL A 42 -10.30 0.89 3.09
N LYS A 43 -10.42 1.76 2.08
CA LYS A 43 -9.30 2.56 1.56
C LYS A 43 -8.62 3.44 2.62
N SER A 44 -9.43 4.12 3.45
CA SER A 44 -8.91 5.05 4.47
C SER A 44 -8.08 4.32 5.52
N ILE A 45 -8.60 3.19 6.02
CA ILE A 45 -7.91 2.36 7.01
C ILE A 45 -6.62 1.76 6.41
N ALA A 46 -6.67 1.29 5.16
CA ALA A 46 -5.48 0.79 4.45
C ALA A 46 -4.41 1.87 4.28
N LYS A 47 -4.81 3.13 4.03
CA LYS A 47 -3.86 4.25 3.94
C LYS A 47 -3.21 4.55 5.29
N ASN A 48 -4.00 4.61 6.36
CA ASN A 48 -3.46 4.82 7.70
C ASN A 48 -2.51 3.71 8.12
N TYR A 49 -2.88 2.44 7.88
CA TYR A 49 -2.03 1.29 8.14
C TYR A 49 -0.64 1.42 7.48
N VAL A 50 -0.60 1.78 6.19
CA VAL A 50 0.67 1.95 5.47
C VAL A 50 1.45 3.17 5.99
N ASN A 51 0.77 4.27 6.31
CA ASN A 51 1.40 5.44 6.92
C ASN A 51 2.02 5.11 8.29
N ASP A 52 1.33 4.31 9.11
CA ASP A 52 1.85 3.87 10.41
C ASP A 52 3.08 2.99 10.23
N LEU A 53 3.09 2.07 9.28
CA LEU A 53 4.28 1.26 9.00
C LEU A 53 5.48 2.11 8.57
N ILE A 54 5.27 3.11 7.71
CA ILE A 54 6.31 4.07 7.31
C ILE A 54 6.81 4.86 8.52
N ARG A 55 5.87 5.37 9.34
CA ARG A 55 6.20 6.16 10.54
C ARG A 55 7.01 5.35 11.56
N ASN A 56 6.74 4.06 11.67
CA ASN A 56 7.45 3.16 12.58
C ASN A 56 8.76 2.60 11.99
N GLY A 57 9.13 2.95 10.75
CA GLY A 57 10.34 2.43 10.09
C GLY A 57 10.29 0.93 9.80
N LEU A 58 9.09 0.36 9.70
CA LEU A 58 8.87 -1.07 9.43
C LEU A 58 8.83 -1.38 7.92
N LEU A 59 9.10 -0.40 7.06
CA LEU A 59 9.06 -0.46 5.61
C LEU A 59 10.20 0.33 4.97
#